data_AF-A0A1Y3ELV9-F1
#
_entry.id   AF-A0A1Y3ELV9-F1
#
_cell.length_a   1.000
_cell.length_b   1.000
_cell.length_c   1.000
_cell.angle_alpha   90.00
_cell.angle_beta   90.00
_cell.angle_gamma   90.00
#
_symmetry.space_group_name_H-M   'P 1'
#
loop_
_entity.id
_entity.type
_entity.pdbx_description
1 polymer ?
#
loop_
_entity_poly.entity_id
_entity_poly.type
_entity_poly.pdbx_seq_one_letter_code
_entity_poly.pdbx_strand_id
1 'polypeptide(L)'
;MTCVSYSTFQVLKVRLQSCSSYSNCSSCVASGDPYCGWGTLENKCMLKEECTFVGDKHQHGFLISAGFGSDQCPRVKSVEPASVSLRDTSSTVKQVHLTLNFIPPPAFGDQYQCVFLHAHVAAEFLPPNKLLCQLPKPEQRPRITINRDFVTVPLKVWSSRSQRAILQTTFTFYDCSFHKLCTACVQSRWHCDWCLEDNLCVRDSGTCPNQVRISHNDQLWLVPSQLHDNNND
;
A
#
# COMPACT_ATOMS: atom_id res chain seq x y z
N MET A 1 4.80 -22.55 -27.84
CA MET A 1 5.74 -22.96 -28.93
C MET A 1 6.77 -23.95 -28.39
N THR A 2 7.01 -25.07 -29.07
CA THR A 2 7.97 -26.11 -28.64
C THR A 2 8.86 -26.49 -29.81
N CYS A 3 10.16 -26.59 -29.57
CA CYS A 3 11.10 -27.19 -30.52
C CYS A 3 11.25 -28.67 -30.25
N VAL A 4 11.63 -29.40 -31.29
CA VAL A 4 12.05 -30.79 -31.16
C VAL A 4 13.56 -30.82 -31.35
N SER A 5 14.27 -31.28 -30.32
CA SER A 5 15.69 -31.61 -30.41
C SER A 5 15.82 -33.11 -30.57
N TYR A 6 16.72 -33.56 -31.43
CA TYR A 6 16.96 -34.99 -31.66
C TYR A 6 18.43 -35.33 -31.45
N SER A 7 18.68 -36.55 -31.01
CA SER A 7 20.00 -37.19 -30.96
C SER A 7 19.86 -38.63 -31.45
N THR A 8 20.99 -39.34 -31.59
CA THR A 8 21.02 -40.73 -32.08
C THR A 8 20.19 -41.72 -31.25
N PHE A 9 19.88 -41.40 -29.98
CA PHE A 9 19.19 -42.32 -29.07
C PHE A 9 17.87 -41.77 -28.50
N GLN A 10 17.54 -40.50 -28.75
CA GLN A 10 16.36 -39.88 -28.15
C GLN A 10 15.87 -38.65 -28.92
N VAL A 11 14.57 -38.39 -28.80
CA VAL A 11 13.90 -37.18 -29.27
C VAL A 11 13.32 -36.45 -28.05
N LEU A 12 13.72 -35.19 -27.85
CA LEU A 12 13.24 -34.32 -26.77
C LEU A 12 12.35 -33.21 -27.32
N LYS A 13 11.17 -33.07 -26.72
CA LYS A 13 10.30 -31.91 -26.91
C LYS A 13 10.69 -30.83 -25.91
N VAL A 14 11.33 -29.78 -26.39
CA VAL A 14 11.81 -28.66 -25.57
C VAL A 14 10.80 -27.52 -25.66
N ARG A 15 10.32 -27.03 -24.51
CA ARG A 15 9.59 -25.77 -24.47
C ARG A 15 10.59 -24.65 -24.77
N LEU A 16 10.33 -23.91 -25.85
CA LEU A 16 11.14 -22.77 -26.26
C LEU A 16 11.13 -21.63 -25.25
N GLN A 17 10.07 -21.56 -24.44
CA GLN A 17 9.81 -20.48 -23.51
C GLN A 17 9.41 -21.07 -22.16
N SER A 18 9.88 -20.44 -21.10
CA SER A 18 9.42 -20.68 -19.74
C SER A 18 9.22 -19.35 -19.03
N CYS A 19 8.36 -18.47 -19.57
CA CYS A 19 8.13 -17.12 -19.00
C CYS A 19 7.76 -17.18 -17.52
N SER A 20 7.05 -18.24 -17.10
CA SER A 20 6.67 -18.49 -15.70
C SER A 20 7.84 -18.71 -14.74
N SER A 21 9.08 -18.87 -15.24
CA SER A 21 10.28 -18.94 -14.39
C SER A 21 10.64 -17.58 -13.78
N TYR A 22 10.19 -16.47 -14.38
CA TYR A 22 10.41 -15.12 -13.87
C TYR A 22 9.29 -14.72 -12.90
N SER A 23 9.66 -14.48 -11.63
CA SER A 23 8.71 -14.22 -10.54
C SER A 23 8.31 -12.76 -10.37
N ASN A 24 9.04 -11.82 -10.99
CA ASN A 24 8.78 -10.39 -10.87
C ASN A 24 8.96 -9.67 -12.21
N CYS A 25 8.30 -8.51 -12.33
CA CYS A 25 8.31 -7.70 -13.55
C CYS A 25 9.74 -7.41 -14.03
N SER A 26 10.63 -6.96 -13.13
CA SER A 26 11.99 -6.55 -13.49
C SER A 26 12.77 -7.69 -14.14
N SER A 27 12.71 -8.90 -13.57
CA SER A 27 13.35 -10.10 -14.16
C SER A 27 12.71 -10.52 -15.49
N CYS A 28 11.39 -10.38 -15.61
CA CYS A 28 10.65 -10.75 -16.81
C CYS A 28 11.04 -9.84 -17.98
N VAL A 29 10.98 -8.51 -17.79
CA VAL A 29 11.24 -7.54 -18.87
C VAL A 29 12.71 -7.45 -19.24
N ALA A 30 13.61 -7.73 -18.29
CA ALA A 30 15.06 -7.78 -18.51
C ALA A 30 15.53 -9.09 -19.17
N SER A 31 14.68 -10.13 -19.24
CA SER A 31 15.07 -11.43 -19.80
C SER A 31 15.45 -11.36 -21.28
N GLY A 32 14.93 -10.38 -22.02
CA GLY A 32 15.13 -10.25 -23.46
C GLY A 32 14.45 -11.35 -24.28
N ASP A 33 13.63 -12.22 -23.67
CA ASP A 33 12.85 -13.23 -24.39
C ASP A 33 11.70 -12.54 -25.14
N PRO A 34 11.71 -12.52 -26.49
CA PRO A 34 10.74 -11.77 -27.29
C PRO A 34 9.31 -12.33 -27.19
N TYR A 35 9.14 -13.55 -26.68
CA TYR A 35 7.83 -14.17 -26.50
C TYR A 35 7.22 -13.82 -25.14
N CYS A 36 8.05 -13.46 -24.16
CA CYS A 36 7.63 -13.18 -22.80
C CYS A 36 7.30 -11.70 -22.59
N GLY A 37 6.43 -11.45 -21.61
CA GLY A 37 6.18 -10.12 -21.10
C GLY A 37 5.41 -10.18 -19.79
N TRP A 38 5.31 -9.02 -19.15
CA TRP A 38 4.64 -8.89 -17.87
C TRP A 38 3.17 -8.52 -18.07
N GLY A 39 2.27 -9.40 -17.66
CA GLY A 39 0.85 -9.10 -17.55
C GLY A 39 0.60 -8.28 -16.28
N THR A 40 0.36 -6.97 -16.45
CA THR A 40 0.23 -6.03 -15.31
C THR A 40 -0.93 -6.42 -14.39
N LEU A 41 -2.06 -6.84 -14.95
CA LEU A 41 -3.25 -7.22 -14.18
C LEU A 41 -3.13 -8.63 -13.58
N GLU A 42 -2.39 -9.52 -14.22
CA GLU A 42 -2.15 -10.89 -13.76
C GLU A 42 -1.02 -10.97 -12.72
N ASN A 43 -0.19 -9.92 -12.63
CA ASN A 43 1.00 -9.86 -11.79
C ASN A 43 1.94 -11.05 -12.05
N LYS A 44 2.17 -11.35 -13.33
CA LYS A 44 2.90 -12.54 -13.77
C LYS A 44 3.61 -12.33 -15.10
N CYS A 45 4.78 -12.96 -15.23
CA CYS A 45 5.46 -13.10 -16.51
C CYS A 45 4.81 -14.23 -17.33
N MET A 46 4.32 -13.90 -18.52
CA MET A 46 3.54 -14.81 -19.34
C MET A 46 3.74 -14.55 -20.84
N LEU A 47 3.22 -15.46 -21.66
CA LEU A 47 3.22 -15.25 -23.10
C LEU A 47 2.22 -14.17 -23.49
N LYS A 48 2.54 -13.43 -24.55
CA LYS A 48 1.63 -12.45 -25.14
C LYS A 48 0.28 -13.08 -25.53
N GLU A 49 0.28 -14.30 -26.06
CA GLU A 49 -0.95 -15.00 -26.48
C GLU A 49 -1.81 -15.47 -25.29
N GLU A 50 -1.19 -15.67 -24.11
CA GLU A 50 -1.88 -16.13 -22.90
C GLU A 50 -2.44 -14.97 -22.07
N CYS A 51 -1.95 -13.75 -22.29
CA CYS A 51 -2.43 -12.59 -21.57
C CYS A 51 -3.76 -12.13 -22.17
N THR A 52 -4.81 -12.30 -21.37
CA THR A 52 -6.21 -12.01 -21.75
C THR A 52 -6.46 -10.52 -21.99
N PHE A 53 -5.49 -9.66 -21.65
CA PHE A 53 -5.63 -8.20 -21.65
C PHE A 53 -4.70 -7.50 -22.66
N VAL A 54 -4.08 -8.25 -23.58
CA VAL A 54 -3.17 -7.72 -24.62
C VAL A 54 -3.87 -6.83 -25.65
N GLY A 55 -5.20 -6.88 -25.72
CA GLY A 55 -6.02 -6.19 -26.73
C GLY A 55 -6.77 -4.96 -26.27
N ASP A 56 -6.72 -4.58 -24.99
CA ASP A 56 -7.29 -3.29 -24.58
C ASP A 56 -6.37 -2.20 -25.14
N LYS A 57 -6.92 -1.28 -25.95
CA LYS A 57 -6.22 -0.11 -26.50
C LYS A 57 -5.63 0.84 -25.43
N HIS A 58 -5.68 0.43 -24.17
CA HIS A 58 -5.24 1.14 -22.99
C HIS A 58 -3.79 0.74 -22.68
N GLN A 59 -2.92 1.75 -22.71
CA GLN A 59 -1.48 1.65 -22.49
C GLN A 59 -1.15 0.85 -21.20
N HIS A 60 -0.11 -0.01 -21.26
CA HIS A 60 0.50 -0.73 -20.13
C HIS A 60 -0.17 -2.02 -19.59
N GLY A 61 -1.16 -2.61 -20.29
CA GLY A 61 -1.73 -3.91 -19.91
C GLY A 61 -0.73 -5.08 -19.99
N PHE A 62 0.18 -5.05 -20.96
CA PHE A 62 1.25 -6.02 -21.15
C PHE A 62 2.56 -5.32 -21.49
N LEU A 63 3.61 -5.59 -20.72
CA LEU A 63 4.95 -5.04 -20.93
C LEU A 63 5.82 -6.07 -21.64
N ILE A 64 6.23 -5.77 -22.88
CA ILE A 64 7.05 -6.67 -23.68
C ILE A 64 8.45 -6.79 -23.06
N SER A 65 8.97 -8.01 -22.96
CA SER A 65 10.38 -8.25 -22.65
C SER A 65 11.23 -7.91 -23.87
N ALA A 66 11.68 -6.65 -23.93
CA ALA A 66 12.55 -6.14 -24.99
C ALA A 66 13.91 -5.67 -24.45
N GLY A 67 14.32 -6.17 -23.27
CA GLY A 67 15.57 -5.77 -22.63
C GLY A 67 15.56 -4.34 -22.09
N PHE A 68 14.39 -3.72 -21.98
CA PHE A 68 14.24 -2.40 -21.36
C PHE A 68 14.44 -2.51 -19.84
N GLY A 69 15.03 -1.47 -19.26
CA GLY A 69 15.31 -1.41 -17.82
C GLY A 69 14.04 -1.50 -16.96
N SER A 70 14.24 -1.83 -15.68
CA SER A 70 13.18 -1.99 -14.66
C SER A 70 12.25 -0.79 -14.46
N ASP A 71 12.57 0.36 -15.05
CA ASP A 71 11.83 1.61 -14.89
C ASP A 71 10.43 1.59 -15.49
N GLN A 72 10.11 0.61 -16.34
CA GLN A 72 8.78 0.44 -16.93
C GLN A 72 7.85 -0.45 -16.08
N CYS A 73 8.34 -1.01 -14.97
CA CYS A 73 7.55 -1.91 -14.15
C CYS A 73 6.49 -1.19 -13.29
N PRO A 74 5.29 -1.78 -13.13
CA PRO A 74 4.26 -1.23 -12.27
C PRO A 74 4.76 -1.13 -10.83
N ARG A 75 4.60 0.04 -10.20
CA ARG A 75 4.95 0.25 -8.79
C ARG A 75 4.12 1.34 -8.13
N VAL A 76 4.02 1.29 -6.81
CA VAL A 76 3.52 2.40 -5.99
C VAL A 76 4.66 3.41 -5.81
N LYS A 77 4.44 4.68 -6.20
CA LYS A 77 5.40 5.78 -6.03
C LYS A 77 5.27 6.46 -4.68
N SER A 78 4.04 6.82 -4.30
CA SER A 78 3.77 7.46 -3.01
C SER A 78 2.42 7.04 -2.44
N VAL A 79 2.29 7.14 -1.12
CA VAL A 79 1.07 6.87 -0.36
C VAL A 79 0.86 8.04 0.59
N GLU A 80 -0.23 8.77 0.41
CA GLU A 80 -0.50 10.02 1.12
C GLU A 80 -1.93 10.04 1.70
N PRO A 81 -2.11 10.11 3.03
CA PRO A 81 -1.06 9.98 4.04
C PRO A 81 -0.51 8.54 4.11
N ALA A 82 0.74 8.37 4.54
CA ALA A 82 1.33 7.04 4.73
C ALA A 82 0.89 6.35 6.03
N SER A 83 0.27 7.11 6.94
CA SER A 83 -0.17 6.64 8.24
C SER A 83 -1.36 7.40 8.78
N VAL A 84 -2.25 6.72 9.49
CA VAL A 84 -3.48 7.29 10.08
C VAL A 84 -3.73 6.74 11.47
N SER A 85 -4.45 7.51 12.29
CA SER A 85 -4.81 7.05 13.64
C SER A 85 -5.82 5.90 13.55
N LEU A 86 -5.60 4.86 14.35
CA LEU A 86 -6.44 3.68 14.43
C LEU A 86 -7.86 4.02 14.84
N ARG A 87 -8.01 5.05 15.68
CA ARG A 87 -9.29 5.54 16.22
C ARG A 87 -9.87 6.71 15.45
N ASP A 88 -9.22 7.11 14.35
CA ASP A 88 -9.70 8.24 13.57
C ASP A 88 -11.07 7.91 12.97
N THR A 89 -12.10 8.53 13.53
CA THR A 89 -13.48 8.58 13.05
C THR A 89 -13.80 9.97 12.49
N SER A 90 -12.84 10.89 12.55
CA SER A 90 -13.03 12.28 12.17
C SER A 90 -13.18 12.42 10.66
N SER A 91 -13.87 13.48 10.26
CA SER A 91 -14.19 13.71 8.85
C SER A 91 -13.01 14.20 8.01
N THR A 92 -11.84 14.38 8.61
CA THR A 92 -10.67 15.04 8.02
C THR A 92 -9.85 14.14 7.10
N VAL A 93 -9.68 12.84 7.42
CA VAL A 93 -8.95 11.88 6.57
C VAL A 93 -9.78 10.64 6.29
N LYS A 94 -10.60 10.71 5.23
CA LYS A 94 -11.43 9.58 4.78
C LYS A 94 -10.76 8.73 3.69
N GLN A 95 -9.71 9.26 3.06
CA GLN A 95 -9.15 8.69 1.85
C GLN A 95 -7.60 8.67 1.90
N VAL A 96 -7.03 7.65 1.27
CA VAL A 96 -5.60 7.51 1.02
C VAL A 96 -5.35 7.64 -0.48
N HIS A 97 -4.47 8.57 -0.83
CA HIS A 97 -4.06 8.84 -2.20
C HIS A 97 -2.83 7.99 -2.52
N LEU A 98 -2.95 7.11 -3.52
CA LEU A 98 -1.82 6.35 -4.04
C LEU A 98 -1.43 6.95 -5.39
N THR A 99 -0.16 7.35 -5.51
CA THR A 99 0.44 7.67 -6.80
C THR A 99 1.11 6.41 -7.33
N LEU A 100 0.67 5.95 -8.49
CA LEU A 100 1.11 4.71 -9.10
C LEU A 100 1.88 5.02 -10.39
N ASN A 101 2.45 4.00 -11.00
CA ASN A 101 3.08 4.09 -12.30
C ASN A 101 2.74 2.83 -13.10
N PHE A 102 2.49 2.99 -14.40
CA PHE A 102 2.32 1.89 -15.35
C PHE A 102 1.20 0.90 -14.99
N ILE A 103 0.06 1.39 -14.49
CA ILE A 103 -1.17 0.60 -14.38
C ILE A 103 -2.17 1.02 -15.47
N PRO A 104 -2.88 0.08 -16.11
CA PRO A 104 -3.90 0.42 -17.09
C PRO A 104 -5.14 1.02 -16.39
N PRO A 105 -5.86 1.97 -17.01
CA PRO A 105 -7.20 2.36 -16.56
C PRO A 105 -8.14 1.13 -16.48
N PRO A 106 -9.08 1.09 -15.52
CA PRO A 106 -10.08 0.03 -15.48
C PRO A 106 -11.01 0.13 -16.70
N ALA A 107 -11.37 -0.99 -17.30
CA ALA A 107 -12.34 -1.01 -18.40
C ALA A 107 -13.78 -0.82 -17.88
N PHE A 108 -14.74 -0.66 -18.77
CA PHE A 108 -16.14 -0.45 -18.40
C PHE A 108 -16.65 -1.62 -17.53
N GLY A 109 -17.10 -1.31 -16.30
CA GLY A 109 -17.57 -2.29 -15.32
C GLY A 109 -16.48 -2.87 -14.41
N ASP A 110 -15.20 -2.67 -14.74
CA ASP A 110 -14.08 -3.06 -13.88
C ASP A 110 -13.79 -1.98 -12.83
N GLN A 111 -13.24 -2.40 -11.69
CA GLN A 111 -12.88 -1.51 -10.59
C GLN A 111 -11.58 -1.97 -9.94
N TYR A 112 -10.83 -0.99 -9.46
CA TYR A 112 -9.74 -1.25 -8.52
C TYR A 112 -10.28 -1.22 -7.09
N GLN A 113 -9.64 -2.00 -6.21
CA GLN A 113 -9.87 -2.00 -4.78
C GLN A 113 -8.55 -1.87 -4.06
N CYS A 114 -8.54 -1.19 -2.93
CA CYS A 114 -7.43 -1.27 -2.00
C CYS A 114 -7.70 -2.37 -0.98
N VAL A 115 -6.67 -3.11 -0.61
CA VAL A 115 -6.77 -4.14 0.42
C VAL A 115 -5.77 -3.83 1.52
N PHE A 116 -6.29 -3.40 2.67
CA PHE A 116 -5.51 -3.13 3.88
C PHE A 116 -5.49 -4.40 4.73
N LEU A 117 -4.37 -5.13 4.71
CA LEU A 117 -4.24 -6.47 5.29
C LEU A 117 -5.25 -7.49 4.71
N HIS A 118 -6.49 -7.46 5.20
CA HIS A 118 -7.62 -8.29 4.75
C HIS A 118 -8.87 -7.46 4.38
N ALA A 119 -8.88 -6.16 4.69
CA ALA A 119 -10.05 -5.29 4.47
C ALA A 119 -10.05 -4.76 3.04
N HIS A 120 -11.02 -5.21 2.24
CA HIS A 120 -11.27 -4.69 0.90
C HIS A 120 -12.07 -3.39 0.98
N VAL A 121 -11.58 -2.35 0.33
CA VAL A 121 -12.21 -1.03 0.25
C VAL A 121 -12.23 -0.54 -1.18
N ALA A 122 -13.29 0.22 -1.51
CA ALA A 122 -13.45 0.79 -2.83
C ALA A 122 -12.28 1.74 -3.17
N ALA A 123 -11.83 1.69 -4.42
CA ALA A 123 -10.80 2.58 -4.92
C ALA A 123 -11.26 3.28 -6.20
N GLU A 124 -11.13 4.60 -6.24
CA GLU A 124 -11.46 5.41 -7.40
C GLU A 124 -10.20 5.68 -8.22
N PHE A 125 -10.21 5.29 -9.50
CA PHE A 125 -9.11 5.55 -10.41
C PHE A 125 -9.19 6.97 -10.95
N LEU A 126 -8.17 7.77 -10.65
CA LEU A 126 -8.00 9.13 -11.16
C LEU A 126 -6.88 9.13 -12.21
N PRO A 127 -7.21 9.32 -13.51
CA PRO A 127 -6.20 9.42 -14.55
C PRO A 127 -5.19 10.56 -14.27
N PRO A 128 -3.91 10.40 -14.65
CA PRO A 128 -3.36 9.28 -15.40
C PRO A 128 -2.92 8.07 -14.55
N ASN A 129 -2.52 8.28 -13.28
CA ASN A 129 -1.91 7.21 -12.46
C ASN A 129 -2.20 7.37 -10.95
N LYS A 130 -3.36 7.89 -10.57
CA LYS A 130 -3.72 8.06 -9.16
C LYS A 130 -4.86 7.13 -8.78
N LEU A 131 -4.84 6.67 -7.54
CA LEU A 131 -5.90 5.85 -6.97
C LEU A 131 -6.30 6.41 -5.61
N LEU A 132 -7.59 6.72 -5.42
CA LEU A 132 -8.14 7.16 -4.15
C LEU A 132 -8.79 5.99 -3.44
N CYS A 133 -8.22 5.57 -2.32
CA CYS A 133 -8.72 4.45 -1.55
C CYS A 133 -9.44 4.94 -0.30
N GLN A 134 -10.67 4.47 -0.06
CA GLN A 134 -11.34 4.75 1.21
C GLN A 134 -10.58 4.08 2.37
N LEU A 135 -10.55 4.70 3.54
CA LEU A 135 -10.02 4.03 4.72
C LEU A 135 -10.97 2.89 5.16
N PRO A 136 -10.43 1.75 5.65
CA PRO A 136 -11.24 0.74 6.31
C PRO A 136 -11.98 1.34 7.52
N LYS A 137 -13.20 0.85 7.76
CA LYS A 137 -13.95 1.19 8.95
C LYS A 137 -13.19 0.74 10.21
N PRO A 138 -13.34 1.42 11.37
CA PRO A 138 -12.60 1.09 12.58
C PRO A 138 -12.66 -0.39 12.98
N GLU A 139 -13.79 -1.06 12.75
CA GLU A 139 -14.00 -2.47 13.10
C GLU A 139 -13.18 -3.43 12.21
N GLN A 140 -12.80 -2.99 11.01
CA GLN A 140 -12.00 -3.74 10.04
C GLN A 140 -10.50 -3.43 10.11
N ARG A 141 -10.10 -2.45 10.95
CA ARG A 141 -8.68 -2.07 11.12
C ARG A 141 -7.93 -3.12 11.94
N PRO A 142 -6.62 -3.30 11.69
CA PRO A 142 -5.81 -4.24 12.43
C PRO A 142 -5.69 -3.85 13.91
N ARG A 143 -5.55 -4.84 14.79
CA ARG A 143 -5.17 -4.59 16.18
C ARG A 143 -3.67 -4.30 16.27
N ILE A 144 -3.30 -3.32 17.07
CA ILE A 144 -1.89 -3.08 17.40
C ILE A 144 -1.42 -4.13 18.41
N THR A 145 -0.23 -4.67 18.19
CA THR A 145 0.38 -5.66 19.10
C THR A 145 0.63 -5.06 20.48
N ILE A 146 0.58 -5.89 21.51
CA ILE A 146 0.89 -5.49 22.90
C ILE A 146 2.28 -4.82 22.93
N ASN A 147 2.39 -3.73 23.69
CA ASN A 147 3.61 -2.91 23.84
C ASN A 147 4.07 -2.15 22.59
N ARG A 148 3.17 -1.87 21.63
CA ARG A 148 3.44 -0.94 20.53
C ARG A 148 2.33 0.09 20.41
N ASP A 149 2.69 1.26 19.90
CA ASP A 149 1.82 2.37 19.55
C ASP A 149 1.41 2.36 18.06
N PHE A 150 1.91 1.42 17.26
CA PHE A 150 1.57 1.29 15.83
C PHE A 150 1.63 -0.14 15.28
N VAL A 151 0.99 -0.34 14.13
CA VAL A 151 1.06 -1.54 13.31
C VAL A 151 1.18 -1.16 11.83
N THR A 152 2.14 -1.77 11.13
CA THR A 152 2.31 -1.62 9.68
C THR A 152 1.74 -2.84 8.98
N VAL A 153 0.85 -2.61 8.01
CA VAL A 153 0.17 -3.65 7.26
C VAL A 153 0.46 -3.56 5.76
N PRO A 154 0.39 -4.69 5.02
CA PRO A 154 0.45 -4.63 3.57
C PRO A 154 -0.79 -3.90 3.01
N LEU A 155 -0.54 -2.95 2.12
CA LEU A 155 -1.55 -2.28 1.31
C LEU A 155 -1.40 -2.77 -0.12
N LYS A 156 -2.41 -3.50 -0.62
CA LYS A 156 -2.40 -4.07 -1.97
C LYS A 156 -3.40 -3.34 -2.86
N VAL A 157 -3.07 -3.19 -4.13
CA VAL A 157 -4.02 -2.77 -5.18
C VAL A 157 -4.55 -4.03 -5.84
N TRP A 158 -5.86 -4.24 -5.78
CA TRP A 158 -6.57 -5.40 -6.30
C TRP A 158 -7.38 -5.02 -7.53
N SER A 159 -7.34 -5.84 -8.57
CA SER A 159 -8.16 -5.67 -9.78
C SER A 159 -9.37 -6.61 -9.73
N SER A 160 -10.58 -6.06 -9.87
CA SER A 160 -11.79 -6.88 -9.98
C SER A 160 -11.80 -7.75 -11.23
N ARG A 161 -11.09 -7.33 -12.29
CA ARG A 161 -11.06 -8.04 -13.56
C ARG A 161 -10.25 -9.33 -13.48
N SER A 162 -9.04 -9.25 -12.92
CA SER A 162 -8.14 -10.41 -12.79
C SER A 162 -8.30 -11.17 -11.47
N GLN A 163 -9.04 -10.60 -10.51
CA GLN A 163 -9.18 -11.13 -9.14
C GLN A 163 -7.80 -11.40 -8.52
N ARG A 164 -6.88 -10.45 -8.68
CA ARG A 164 -5.50 -10.52 -8.17
C ARG A 164 -5.01 -9.18 -7.64
N ALA A 165 -4.07 -9.27 -6.71
CA ALA A 165 -3.28 -8.12 -6.27
C ALA A 165 -2.19 -7.83 -7.31
N ILE A 166 -2.22 -6.63 -7.87
CA ILE A 166 -1.33 -6.20 -8.95
C ILE A 166 -0.11 -5.42 -8.42
N LEU A 167 -0.29 -4.72 -7.31
CA LEU A 167 0.74 -3.94 -6.62
C LEU A 167 0.64 -4.14 -5.12
N GLN A 168 1.75 -3.97 -4.43
CA GLN A 168 1.82 -4.01 -2.98
C GLN A 168 2.77 -2.94 -2.46
N THR A 169 2.38 -2.33 -1.34
CA THR A 169 3.19 -1.43 -0.51
C THR A 169 2.82 -1.67 0.96
N THR A 170 3.23 -0.78 1.84
CA THR A 170 2.92 -0.80 3.27
C THR A 170 2.14 0.44 3.68
N PHE A 171 1.29 0.30 4.70
CA PHE A 171 0.53 1.39 5.30
C PHE A 171 0.51 1.23 6.81
N THR A 172 0.52 2.33 7.58
CA THR A 172 0.65 2.26 9.04
C THR A 172 -0.56 2.82 9.77
N PHE A 173 -1.06 2.06 10.75
CA PHE A 173 -2.04 2.53 11.74
C PHE A 173 -1.32 2.77 13.06
N TYR A 174 -1.60 3.89 13.72
CA TYR A 174 -1.04 4.21 15.05
C TYR A 174 -2.13 4.57 16.06
N ASP A 175 -1.84 4.48 17.35
CA ASP A 175 -2.78 4.86 18.42
C ASP A 175 -2.09 5.75 19.45
N CYS A 176 -2.37 7.06 19.39
CA CYS A 176 -1.86 8.03 20.36
C CYS A 176 -2.29 7.69 21.81
N SER A 177 -3.46 7.07 22.00
CA SER A 177 -3.96 6.74 23.34
C SER A 177 -3.15 5.66 24.07
N PHE A 178 -2.20 5.04 23.36
CA PHE A 178 -1.17 4.19 23.93
C PHE A 178 -0.28 4.96 24.92
N HIS A 179 0.05 6.22 24.63
CA HIS A 179 0.90 7.04 25.49
C HIS A 179 0.10 7.54 26.70
N LYS A 180 0.54 7.15 27.90
CA LYS A 180 -0.09 7.52 29.18
C LYS A 180 0.60 8.69 29.89
N LEU A 181 1.73 9.14 29.35
CA LEU A 181 2.52 10.24 29.88
C LEU A 181 2.51 11.39 28.87
N CYS A 182 2.38 12.62 29.37
CA CYS A 182 2.35 13.82 28.54
C CYS A 182 3.61 13.92 27.66
N THR A 183 4.79 13.77 28.26
CA THR A 183 6.08 13.80 27.57
C THR A 183 6.16 12.76 26.46
N ALA A 184 5.76 11.51 26.74
CA ALA A 184 5.74 10.43 25.75
C ALA A 184 4.74 10.68 24.61
N CYS A 185 3.62 11.35 24.90
CA CYS A 185 2.61 11.71 23.90
C CYS A 185 3.15 12.76 22.91
N VAL A 186 3.66 13.88 23.42
CA VAL A 186 4.08 15.01 22.57
C VAL A 186 5.40 14.74 21.84
N GLN A 187 6.26 13.87 22.40
CA GLN A 187 7.47 13.38 21.73
C GLN A 187 7.18 12.23 20.76
N SER A 188 5.94 11.77 20.67
CA SER A 188 5.58 10.69 19.76
C SER A 188 5.82 11.11 18.31
N ARG A 189 6.43 10.23 17.53
CA ARG A 189 6.65 10.44 16.09
C ARG A 189 5.35 10.66 15.31
N TRP A 190 4.21 10.31 15.90
CA TRP A 190 2.90 10.49 15.30
C TRP A 190 2.35 11.89 15.46
N HIS A 191 3.06 12.85 16.07
CA HIS A 191 2.59 14.23 16.22
C HIS A 191 1.25 14.26 16.98
N CYS A 192 1.21 13.56 18.13
CA CYS A 192 0.06 13.54 19.01
C CYS A 192 0.08 14.79 19.91
N ASP A 193 -1.09 15.18 20.39
CA ASP A 193 -1.25 16.27 21.36
C ASP A 193 -1.80 15.72 22.68
N TRP A 194 -1.46 16.36 23.79
CA TRP A 194 -1.91 15.99 25.12
C TRP A 194 -3.01 16.92 25.63
N CYS A 195 -4.08 16.34 26.18
CA CYS A 195 -5.19 17.07 26.79
C CYS A 195 -5.02 17.09 28.31
N LEU A 196 -4.81 18.29 28.86
CA LEU A 196 -4.41 18.49 30.25
C LEU A 196 -5.47 18.06 31.26
N GLU A 197 -6.73 18.42 31.00
CA GLU A 197 -7.83 18.14 31.95
C GLU A 197 -8.22 16.67 31.96
N ASP A 198 -8.25 16.03 30.77
CA ASP A 198 -8.66 14.63 30.64
C ASP A 198 -7.51 13.64 30.87
N ASN A 199 -6.25 14.11 30.92
CA ASN A 199 -5.04 13.29 30.93
C ASN A 199 -5.00 12.26 29.77
N LEU A 200 -5.40 12.70 28.57
CA LEU A 200 -5.49 11.86 27.39
C LEU A 200 -4.55 12.32 26.26
N CYS A 201 -3.88 11.36 25.64
CA CYS A 201 -3.13 11.57 24.40
C CYS A 201 -4.02 11.33 23.19
N VAL A 202 -4.20 12.36 22.36
CA VAL A 202 -5.08 12.33 21.18
C VAL A 202 -4.35 12.82 19.94
N ARG A 203 -4.87 12.46 18.76
CA ARG A 203 -4.39 13.04 17.50
C ARG A 203 -5.27 14.16 16.98
N ASP A 204 -6.58 13.97 17.04
CA ASP A 204 -7.51 14.94 16.48
C ASP A 204 -7.74 16.09 17.46
N SER A 205 -7.79 17.29 16.88
CA SER A 205 -8.07 18.51 17.60
C SER A 205 -9.50 18.54 18.19
N GLY A 206 -10.45 17.90 17.49
CA GLY A 206 -11.86 17.88 17.90
C GLY A 206 -12.18 17.03 19.14
N THR A 207 -11.27 16.17 19.60
CA THR A 207 -11.52 15.27 20.75
C THR A 207 -11.34 15.95 22.11
N CYS A 208 -10.68 17.12 22.15
CA CYS A 208 -10.50 17.90 23.39
C CYS A 208 -11.05 19.33 23.21
N PRO A 209 -12.38 19.48 23.08
CA PRO A 209 -13.01 20.77 22.91
C PRO A 209 -12.88 21.61 24.20
N ASN A 210 -12.39 22.84 24.07
CA ASN A 210 -12.29 23.85 25.13
C ASN A 210 -11.26 23.60 26.26
N GLN A 211 -10.28 22.72 26.06
CA GLN A 211 -9.24 22.43 27.05
C GLN A 211 -7.87 22.96 26.61
N VAL A 212 -7.00 23.26 27.58
CA VAL A 212 -5.58 23.58 27.31
C VAL A 212 -4.88 22.33 26.77
N ARG A 213 -4.11 22.51 25.69
CA ARG A 213 -3.40 21.43 25.00
C ARG A 213 -1.91 21.69 25.04
N ILE A 214 -1.14 20.61 25.14
CA ILE A 214 0.30 20.65 24.88
C ILE A 214 0.48 19.98 23.52
N SER A 215 0.86 20.77 22.53
CA SER A 215 1.07 20.28 21.17
C SER A 215 2.46 19.67 21.02
N HIS A 216 2.60 18.72 20.09
CA HIS A 216 3.91 18.23 19.63
C HIS A 216 4.86 19.34 19.14
N ASN A 217 4.32 20.50 18.71
CA ASN A 217 5.10 21.66 18.29
C ASN A 217 5.46 22.62 19.43
N ASP A 218 4.88 22.46 20.61
CA ASP A 218 5.20 23.33 21.75
C ASP A 218 6.54 22.94 22.36
N GLN A 219 7.34 23.95 22.73
CA GLN A 219 8.58 23.67 23.42
C GLN A 219 8.29 23.20 24.86
N LEU A 220 8.87 22.05 25.22
CA LEU A 220 8.64 21.32 26.48
C LEU A 220 8.87 22.14 27.77
N TRP A 221 9.50 23.32 27.70
CA TRP A 221 9.71 24.21 28.84
C TRP A 221 8.46 24.98 29.30
N LEU A 222 7.36 24.91 28.52
CA LEU A 222 6.04 25.44 28.92
C LEU A 222 5.21 24.40 29.70
N VAL A 223 5.65 23.15 29.74
CA VAL A 223 4.95 22.08 30.45
C VAL A 223 5.31 22.15 31.94
N PRO A 224 4.35 22.37 32.86
CA PRO A 224 4.62 22.38 34.29
C PRO A 224 5.33 21.10 34.74
N SER A 225 6.33 21.23 35.60
CA SER A 225 7.10 20.11 36.15
C SER A 225 6.24 19.08 36.91
N GLN A 226 5.00 19.44 37.28
CA GLN A 226 4.00 18.57 37.90
C GLN A 226 3.44 17.48 36.95
N LEU A 227 3.70 17.56 35.64
CA LEU A 227 3.29 16.55 34.64
C LEU A 227 4.45 15.65 34.20
N HIS A 228 5.66 15.90 34.70
CA HIS A 228 6.85 15.15 34.35
C HIS A 228 6.97 13.83 35.12
N ASP A 229 6.33 13.69 36.28
CA ASP A 229 6.39 12.47 37.10
C ASP A 229 5.11 12.30 37.94
N ASN A 230 4.23 11.37 37.55
CA ASN A 230 3.33 10.70 38.50
C ASN A 230 3.89 9.30 38.77
N ASN A 231 5.15 9.25 39.21
CA ASN A 231 5.72 8.08 39.86
C ASN A 231 5.93 8.43 41.34
N ASN A 232 4.83 8.35 42.09
CA ASN A 232 4.83 8.17 43.54
C ASN A 232 3.59 7.32 43.85
N ASP A 233 3.73 6.02 43.62
CA ASP A 233 3.45 4.92 44.57
C ASP A 233 3.54 3.55 43.85
#